data_AF-A0AA43BV00-F1
#
_entry.id   AF-A0AA43BV00-F1
#
_cell.length_a   1.000
_cell.length_b   1.000
_cell.length_c   1.000
_cell.angle_alpha   90.00
_cell.angle_beta   90.00
_cell.angle_gamma   90.00
#
_symmetry.space_group_name_H-M   'P 1'
#
loop_
_entity.id
_entity.type
_entity.pdbx_description
1 polymer ?
#
loop_
_entity_poly.entity_id
_entity_poly.type
_entity_poly.pdbx_seq_one_letter_code
_entity_poly.pdbx_strand_id
1 'polypeptide(L)'
;MTPTRARQPLTATRGRVLTVLLGHAFVGWGLCDLTMVVGMAVASLETALVVHAIGAPIFFAVVSWNYFKRFGYTTPLQTAIAFVSFVIVVDFFLVALVIERSLEMFTSPLGTWIPFILIFGSTYLTGRELERRRGPAAEHPRDR
;
A
#
# COMPACT_ATOMS: atom_id res chain seq x y z
N MET A 1 35.17 -25.03 16.84
CA MET A 1 34.07 -24.19 17.35
C MET A 1 34.04 -22.92 16.51
N THR A 2 33.07 -22.79 15.61
CA THR A 2 32.93 -21.62 14.72
C THR A 2 31.81 -20.76 15.31
N PRO A 3 32.03 -19.48 15.64
CA PRO A 3 30.98 -18.66 16.21
C PRO A 3 29.89 -18.43 15.17
N THR A 4 28.68 -18.87 15.51
CA THR A 4 27.47 -18.63 14.74
C THR A 4 27.26 -17.13 14.60
N ARG A 5 27.51 -16.59 13.40
CA ARG A 5 27.31 -15.17 13.08
C ARG A 5 25.82 -14.87 13.20
N ALA A 6 25.40 -14.33 14.33
CA ALA A 6 24.06 -13.77 14.50
C ALA A 6 23.83 -12.81 13.31
N ARG A 7 22.77 -13.03 12.54
CA ARG A 7 22.38 -12.13 11.46
C ARG A 7 22.02 -10.80 12.10
N GLN A 8 22.94 -9.84 12.12
CA GLN A 8 22.59 -8.48 12.46
C GLN A 8 21.53 -8.00 11.46
N PRO A 9 20.41 -7.41 11.92
CA PRO A 9 19.46 -6.79 11.00
C PRO A 9 20.22 -5.70 10.25
N LEU A 10 20.33 -5.86 8.93
CA LEU A 10 20.91 -4.84 8.07
C LEU A 10 20.07 -3.56 8.27
N THR A 11 20.63 -2.57 8.95
CA THR A 11 20.01 -1.25 9.09
C THR A 11 19.98 -0.62 7.70
N ALA A 12 18.83 -0.75 7.03
CA ALA A 12 18.64 -0.12 5.73
C ALA A 12 18.83 1.40 5.89
N THR A 13 19.53 2.03 4.95
CA THR A 13 19.69 3.48 4.96
C THR A 13 18.33 4.15 4.80
N ARG A 14 18.16 5.34 5.40
CA ARG A 14 16.91 6.12 5.29
C ARG A 14 16.48 6.30 3.83
N GLY A 15 17.43 6.55 2.93
CA GLY A 15 17.17 6.66 1.49
C GLY A 15 16.57 5.38 0.90
N ARG A 16 17.16 4.20 1.20
CA ARG A 16 16.62 2.92 0.73
C ARG A 16 15.22 2.65 1.26
N VAL A 17 14.96 2.94 2.54
CA VAL A 17 13.63 2.78 3.15
C VAL A 17 12.61 3.63 2.41
N LEU A 18 12.89 4.91 2.20
CA LEU A 18 12.00 5.83 1.49
C LEU A 18 11.77 5.39 0.04
N THR A 19 12.82 5.05 -0.70
CA THR A 19 12.70 4.60 -2.09
C THR A 19 11.83 3.36 -2.21
N VAL A 20 12.03 2.35 -1.34
CA VAL A 20 11.22 1.14 -1.37
C VAL A 20 9.77 1.44 -1.00
N LEU A 21 9.54 2.20 0.06
CA LEU A 21 8.20 2.52 0.55
C LEU A 21 7.40 3.32 -0.51
N LEU A 22 7.97 4.42 -1.00
CA LEU A 22 7.32 5.27 -2.01
C LEU A 22 7.19 4.57 -3.35
N GLY A 23 8.15 3.71 -3.72
CA GLY A 23 8.05 2.89 -4.94
C GLY A 23 6.86 1.92 -4.89
N HIS A 24 6.59 1.30 -3.74
CA HIS A 24 5.39 0.46 -3.60
C HIS A 24 4.11 1.29 -3.62
N ALA A 25 4.08 2.43 -2.93
CA ALA A 25 2.94 3.34 -2.96
C ALA A 25 2.62 3.80 -4.38
N PHE A 26 3.65 4.13 -5.17
CA PHE A 26 3.51 4.52 -6.57
C PHE A 26 2.98 3.38 -7.45
N VAL A 27 3.45 2.14 -7.26
CA VAL A 27 2.90 0.98 -7.98
C VAL A 27 1.42 0.78 -7.64
N GLY A 28 1.04 0.87 -6.36
CA GLY A 28 -0.36 0.76 -5.95
C GLY A 28 -1.23 1.85 -6.57
N TRP A 29 -0.77 3.10 -6.53
CA TRP A 29 -1.43 4.23 -7.18
C TRP A 29 -1.56 4.03 -8.69
N GLY A 30 -0.50 3.62 -9.39
CA GLY A 30 -0.53 3.41 -10.84
C GLY A 30 -1.51 2.31 -11.27
N LEU A 31 -1.70 1.27 -10.46
CA LEU A 31 -2.73 0.25 -10.72
C LEU A 31 -4.15 0.82 -10.54
N CYS A 32 -4.35 1.68 -9.54
CA CYS A 32 -5.60 2.39 -9.31
C CYS A 32 -5.94 3.33 -10.48
N ASP A 33 -4.97 4.13 -10.93
CA ASP A 33 -5.10 5.04 -12.07
C ASP A 33 -5.39 4.28 -13.37
N LEU A 34 -4.63 3.21 -13.65
CA LEU A 34 -4.85 2.35 -14.80
C LEU A 34 -6.28 1.78 -14.83
N THR A 35 -6.82 1.41 -13.67
CA THR A 35 -8.19 0.88 -13.56
C THR A 35 -9.23 1.93 -13.94
N MET A 36 -9.02 3.20 -13.54
CA MET A 36 -9.91 4.29 -13.92
C MET A 36 -9.79 4.63 -15.41
N VAL A 37 -8.57 4.76 -15.92
CA VAL A 37 -8.33 5.07 -17.35
C VAL A 37 -8.95 4.01 -18.26
N VAL A 38 -8.69 2.73 -17.99
CA VAL A 38 -9.28 1.63 -18.77
C VAL A 38 -10.79 1.56 -18.55
N GLY A 39 -11.24 1.66 -17.30
CA GLY A 39 -12.66 1.58 -16.95
C GLY A 39 -13.50 2.65 -17.66
N MET A 40 -13.03 3.89 -17.69
CA MET A 40 -13.71 5.00 -18.38
C MET A 40 -13.67 4.85 -19.91
N ALA A 41 -12.69 4.14 -20.46
CA ALA A 41 -12.60 3.90 -21.89
C ALA A 41 -13.57 2.80 -22.38
N VAL A 42 -13.98 1.87 -21.52
CA VAL A 42 -14.76 0.68 -21.92
C VAL A 42 -16.09 0.50 -21.18
N ALA A 43 -16.35 1.29 -20.14
CA ALA A 43 -17.55 1.20 -19.30
C ALA A 43 -18.07 2.58 -18.91
N SER A 44 -19.23 2.62 -18.24
CA SER A 44 -19.75 3.87 -17.66
C SER A 44 -18.88 4.33 -16.48
N LEU A 45 -18.92 5.64 -16.19
CA LEU A 45 -18.20 6.21 -15.05
C LEU A 45 -18.56 5.50 -13.73
N GLU A 46 -19.83 5.25 -13.48
CA GLU A 46 -20.28 4.55 -12.27
C GLU A 46 -19.68 3.14 -12.17
N THR A 47 -19.69 2.39 -13.28
CA THR A 47 -19.07 1.05 -13.31
C THR A 47 -17.57 1.13 -13.09
N ALA A 48 -16.87 2.09 -13.72
CA ALA A 48 -15.45 2.31 -13.51
C ALA A 48 -15.13 2.62 -12.04
N LEU A 49 -15.92 3.48 -11.39
CA LEU A 49 -15.77 3.83 -9.98
C LEU A 49 -16.00 2.62 -9.05
N VAL A 50 -17.01 1.79 -9.32
CA VAL A 50 -17.26 0.56 -8.55
C VAL A 50 -16.10 -0.42 -8.71
N VAL A 51 -15.65 -0.65 -9.95
CA VAL A 51 -14.52 -1.55 -10.23
C VAL A 51 -13.24 -1.03 -9.56
N HIS A 52 -12.97 0.27 -9.63
CA HIS A 52 -11.85 0.90 -8.95
C HIS A 52 -11.95 0.77 -7.42
N ALA A 53 -13.10 1.06 -6.82
CA ALA A 53 -13.30 0.97 -5.37
C ALA A 53 -13.08 -0.46 -4.84
N ILE A 54 -13.40 -1.49 -5.63
CA ILE A 54 -13.11 -2.89 -5.30
C ILE A 54 -11.64 -3.25 -5.59
N GLY A 55 -11.10 -2.78 -6.71
CA GLY A 55 -9.73 -3.07 -7.14
C GLY A 55 -8.68 -2.47 -6.22
N ALA A 56 -8.87 -1.23 -5.78
CA ALA A 56 -7.94 -0.49 -4.93
C ALA A 56 -7.51 -1.27 -3.67
N PRO A 57 -8.41 -1.78 -2.79
CA PRO A 57 -7.98 -2.58 -1.65
C PRO A 57 -7.29 -3.89 -2.05
N ILE A 58 -7.63 -4.52 -3.18
CA ILE A 58 -6.98 -5.75 -3.65
C ILE A 58 -5.54 -5.46 -4.08
N PHE A 59 -5.32 -4.42 -4.88
CA PHE A 59 -3.98 -4.00 -5.30
C PHE A 59 -3.11 -3.66 -4.10
N PHE A 60 -3.65 -2.86 -3.17
CA PHE A 60 -2.92 -2.48 -1.97
C PHE A 60 -2.69 -3.64 -1.01
N ALA A 61 -3.55 -4.66 -0.95
CA ALA A 61 -3.27 -5.89 -0.22
C ALA A 61 -2.05 -6.61 -0.82
N VAL A 62 -2.01 -6.79 -2.14
CA VAL A 62 -0.92 -7.50 -2.83
C VAL A 62 0.40 -6.74 -2.71
N VAL A 63 0.38 -5.42 -2.95
CA VAL A 63 1.56 -4.55 -2.84
C VAL A 63 2.07 -4.54 -1.40
N SER A 64 1.19 -4.39 -0.41
CA SER A 64 1.56 -4.41 1.00
C SER A 64 2.10 -5.76 1.44
N TRP A 65 1.51 -6.85 0.97
CA TRP A 65 2.00 -8.20 1.23
C TRP A 65 3.43 -8.38 0.72
N ASN A 66 3.72 -7.91 -0.51
CA ASN A 66 5.07 -7.93 -1.07
C ASN A 66 6.04 -7.10 -0.20
N TYR A 67 5.64 -5.88 0.15
CA TYR A 67 6.41 -4.95 0.97
C TYR A 67 6.78 -5.57 2.33
N PHE A 68 5.79 -6.03 3.09
CA PHE A 68 6.01 -6.59 4.44
C PHE A 68 6.76 -7.91 4.41
N LYS A 69 6.51 -8.77 3.41
CA LYS A 69 7.20 -10.07 3.29
C LYS A 69 8.69 -9.90 2.98
N ARG A 70 9.06 -8.94 2.12
CA ARG A 70 10.44 -8.78 1.62
C ARG A 70 11.25 -7.73 2.37
N PHE A 71 10.63 -6.63 2.80
CA PHE A 71 11.33 -5.48 3.35
C PHE A 71 10.91 -5.21 4.79
N GLY A 72 9.62 -4.97 5.03
CA GLY A 72 9.06 -4.79 6.38
C GLY A 72 9.77 -3.72 7.22
N TYR A 73 10.17 -2.59 6.61
CA TYR A 73 10.94 -1.54 7.28
C TYR A 73 10.12 -0.65 8.22
N THR A 74 8.80 -0.67 8.10
CA THR A 74 7.86 0.19 8.83
C THR A 74 6.76 -0.65 9.45
N THR A 75 6.11 -0.13 10.50
CA THR A 75 4.95 -0.79 11.10
C THR A 75 3.75 -0.78 10.14
N PRO A 76 2.74 -1.65 10.32
CA PRO A 76 1.52 -1.65 9.51
C PRO A 76 0.83 -0.30 9.46
N LEU A 77 0.73 0.38 10.62
CA LEU A 77 0.12 1.70 10.71
C LEU A 77 0.92 2.75 9.92
N GLN A 78 2.24 2.80 10.09
CA GLN A 78 3.10 3.73 9.35
C GLN A 78 2.99 3.53 7.84
N THR A 79 2.97 2.27 7.40
CA THR A 79 2.85 1.92 5.97
C THR A 79 1.49 2.34 5.43
N ALA A 80 0.40 2.06 6.15
CA ALA A 80 -0.95 2.43 5.73
C ALA A 80 -1.11 3.94 5.61
N ILE A 81 -0.60 4.71 6.58
CA ILE A 81 -0.58 6.18 6.53
C ILE A 81 0.25 6.66 5.33
N ALA A 82 1.46 6.12 5.14
CA ALA A 82 2.33 6.54 4.05
C ALA A 82 1.71 6.27 2.67
N PHE A 83 1.12 5.08 2.48
CA PHE A 83 0.49 4.68 1.22
C PHE A 83 -0.72 5.55 0.91
N VAL A 84 -1.66 5.71 1.85
CA VAL A 84 -2.84 6.52 1.58
C VAL A 84 -2.49 8.01 1.40
N SER A 85 -1.53 8.53 2.18
CA SER A 85 -1.09 9.93 2.03
C SER A 85 -0.42 10.16 0.68
N PHE A 86 0.37 9.20 0.21
CA PHE A 86 0.99 9.26 -1.12
C PHE A 86 -0.08 9.32 -2.21
N VAL A 87 -1.06 8.42 -2.16
CA VAL A 87 -2.18 8.39 -3.12
C VAL A 87 -2.93 9.73 -3.11
N ILE A 88 -3.32 10.24 -1.93
CA ILE A 88 -4.00 11.53 -1.79
C ILE A 88 -3.20 12.67 -2.43
N VAL A 89 -1.88 12.73 -2.17
CA VAL A 89 -1.01 13.78 -2.72
C VAL A 89 -0.93 13.68 -4.24
N VAL A 90 -0.74 12.48 -4.79
CA VAL A 90 -0.65 12.33 -6.25
C VAL A 90 -2.01 12.60 -6.90
N ASP A 91 -3.11 12.10 -6.36
CA ASP A 91 -4.44 12.35 -6.90
C ASP A 91 -4.80 13.84 -6.84
N PHE A 92 -4.46 14.53 -5.77
CA PHE A 92 -4.71 15.96 -5.65
C PHE A 92 -3.86 16.77 -6.65
N PHE A 93 -2.54 16.63 -6.60
CA PHE A 93 -1.65 17.50 -7.38
C PHE A 93 -1.54 17.08 -8.85
N LEU A 94 -1.47 15.79 -9.15
CA LEU A 94 -1.32 15.31 -10.51
C LEU A 94 -2.68 15.15 -11.19
N VAL A 95 -3.58 14.37 -10.59
CA VAL A 95 -4.82 14.03 -11.28
C VAL A 95 -5.77 15.23 -11.29
N ALA A 96 -6.12 15.78 -10.13
CA ALA A 96 -7.13 16.83 -10.04
C ALA A 96 -6.65 18.18 -10.58
N LEU A 97 -5.43 18.63 -10.25
CA LEU A 97 -4.96 19.95 -10.71
C LEU A 97 -4.39 19.95 -12.13
N VAL A 98 -3.68 18.90 -12.56
CA VAL A 98 -2.98 18.89 -13.85
C VAL A 98 -3.80 18.20 -14.95
N ILE A 99 -4.34 17.01 -14.66
CA ILE A 99 -5.03 16.17 -15.66
C ILE A 99 -6.48 16.64 -15.83
N GLU A 100 -7.30 16.50 -14.78
CA GLU A 100 -8.74 16.82 -14.80
C GLU A 100 -9.01 18.32 -14.72
N ARG A 101 -8.08 19.09 -14.13
CA ARG A 101 -8.22 20.53 -13.86
C ARG A 101 -9.50 20.86 -13.08
N SER A 102 -9.93 19.95 -12.22
CA SER A 102 -11.16 20.02 -11.42
C SER A 102 -10.99 19.28 -10.10
N LEU A 103 -11.60 19.81 -9.03
CA LEU A 103 -11.64 19.16 -7.71
C LEU A 103 -12.92 18.33 -7.51
N GLU A 104 -13.75 18.17 -8.54
CA GLU A 104 -15.02 17.44 -8.46
C GLU A 104 -14.85 16.01 -7.95
N MET A 105 -13.76 15.32 -8.30
CA MET A 105 -13.53 13.95 -7.83
C MET A 105 -13.59 13.86 -6.30
N PHE A 106 -13.02 14.82 -5.57
CA PHE A 106 -12.98 14.85 -4.10
C PHE A 106 -14.35 15.10 -3.44
N THR A 107 -15.35 15.50 -4.22
CA THR A 107 -16.74 15.60 -3.73
C THR A 107 -17.45 14.25 -3.76
N SER A 108 -16.92 13.26 -4.48
CA SER A 108 -17.50 11.92 -4.61
C SER A 108 -17.03 11.00 -3.48
N PRO A 109 -17.95 10.49 -2.62
CA PRO A 109 -17.60 9.48 -1.63
C PRO A 109 -17.08 8.20 -2.27
N LEU A 110 -17.70 7.77 -3.39
CA LEU A 110 -17.36 6.52 -4.08
C LEU A 110 -16.03 6.63 -4.84
N GLY A 111 -15.73 7.80 -5.40
CA GLY A 111 -14.52 8.00 -6.20
C GLY A 111 -13.25 8.29 -5.40
N THR A 112 -13.37 8.72 -4.14
CA THR A 112 -12.20 9.18 -3.37
C THR A 112 -12.19 8.64 -1.94
N TRP A 113 -13.19 8.98 -1.15
CA TRP A 113 -13.15 8.73 0.30
C TRP A 113 -13.25 7.24 0.64
N ILE A 114 -14.13 6.50 -0.01
CA ILE A 114 -14.26 5.05 0.16
C ILE A 114 -12.96 4.34 -0.26
N PRO A 115 -12.41 4.56 -1.47
CA PRO A 115 -11.11 4.02 -1.86
C PRO A 115 -9.99 4.32 -0.85
N PHE A 116 -9.87 5.56 -0.34
CA PHE A 116 -8.83 5.90 0.64
C PHE A 116 -8.93 5.09 1.93
N ILE A 117 -10.15 4.96 2.47
CA ILE A 117 -10.39 4.16 3.68
C ILE A 117 -10.08 2.69 3.41
N LEU A 118 -10.48 2.16 2.25
CA LEU A 118 -10.24 0.78 1.86
C LEU A 118 -8.75 0.48 1.63
N ILE A 119 -8.00 1.40 1.01
CA ILE A 119 -6.55 1.31 0.85
C ILE A 119 -5.85 1.25 2.21
N PHE A 120 -6.22 2.17 3.11
CA PHE A 120 -5.70 2.21 4.47
C PHE A 120 -5.98 0.91 5.20
N GLY A 121 -7.26 0.48 5.22
CA GLY A 121 -7.71 -0.73 5.90
C GLY A 121 -7.01 -1.98 5.37
N SER A 122 -6.95 -2.13 4.04
CA SER A 122 -6.30 -3.25 3.38
C SER A 122 -4.80 -3.32 3.71
N THR A 123 -4.09 -2.19 3.63
CA THR A 123 -2.66 -2.12 3.95
C THR A 123 -2.40 -2.47 5.42
N TYR A 124 -3.17 -1.87 6.32
CA TYR A 124 -3.04 -2.08 7.76
C TYR A 124 -3.32 -3.55 8.15
N LEU A 125 -4.44 -4.10 7.68
CA LEU A 125 -4.82 -5.49 7.98
C LEU A 125 -3.82 -6.48 7.41
N THR A 126 -3.34 -6.25 6.19
CA THR A 126 -2.30 -7.08 5.56
C THR A 126 -1.04 -7.12 6.41
N GLY A 127 -0.54 -5.96 6.83
CA GLY A 127 0.63 -5.88 7.70
C GLY A 127 0.41 -6.57 9.05
N ARG A 128 -0.74 -6.34 9.68
CA ARG A 128 -1.11 -6.96 10.96
C ARG A 128 -1.20 -8.48 10.89
N GLU A 129 -1.75 -9.01 9.81
CA GLU A 129 -1.86 -10.46 9.61
C GLU A 129 -0.47 -11.09 9.42
N LEU A 130 0.40 -10.45 8.65
CA LEU A 130 1.78 -10.91 8.46
C LEU A 130 2.62 -10.81 9.75
N GLU A 131 2.41 -9.78 10.58
CA GLU A 131 3.03 -9.69 11.91
C GLU A 131 2.53 -10.81 12.84
N ARG A 132 1.23 -11.09 12.87
CA ARG A 132 0.65 -12.19 13.66
C ARG A 132 1.24 -13.55 13.26
N ARG A 133 1.37 -13.80 11.95
CA ARG A 133 1.99 -15.04 11.41
C ARG A 133 3.47 -15.18 11.74
N ARG A 134 4.15 -14.07 12.07
CA ARG A 134 5.54 -14.05 12.54
C ARG A 134 5.66 -14.22 14.06
N GLY A 135 4.56 -14.46 14.79
CA GLY A 135 4.52 -14.70 16.24
C GLY A 135 5.48 -15.80 16.74
N PRO A 136 5.66 -15.95 18.07
CA PRO A 136 6.92 -16.30 18.77
C PRO A 136 7.58 -17.68 18.54
N ALA A 137 7.34 -18.33 17.40
CA ALA A 137 7.88 -19.64 17.04
C ALA A 137 9.33 -19.59 16.50
N ALA A 138 10.21 -18.81 17.14
CA ALA A 138 11.66 -18.90 16.95
C ALA A 138 12.41 -19.15 18.27
N GLU A 139 11.71 -19.40 19.37
CA GLU A 139 12.31 -19.94 20.58
C GLU A 139 12.18 -21.46 20.54
N HIS A 140 13.22 -22.07 19.98
CA HIS A 140 13.45 -23.51 20.02
C HIS A 140 13.50 -23.95 21.50
N PRO A 141 12.68 -24.92 21.94
CA PRO A 141 12.88 -25.54 23.25
C PRO A 141 14.21 -26.29 23.20
N ARG A 142 15.30 -25.65 23.66
CA ARG A 142 16.47 -26.38 24.15
C ARG A 142 16.25 -26.58 25.64
N ASP A 143 15.45 -27.56 26.01
CA ASP A 143 15.60 -28.18 27.32
C ASP A 143 15.67 -29.68 27.10
N ARG A 144 16.91 -30.16 27.29
CA ARG A 144 17.26 -31.56 27.55
C ARG A 144 17.03 -31.82 29.03
#